data_AF-A0A914JWQ4-F1
#
_entry.id   AF-A0A914JWQ4-F1
#
_cell.length_a   1.000
_cell.length_b   1.000
_cell.length_c   1.000
_cell.angle_alpha   90.00
_cell.angle_beta   90.00
_cell.angle_gamma   90.00
#
_symmetry.space_group_name_H-M   'P 1'
#
loop_
_entity.id
_entity.type
_entity.pdbx_description
1 polymer ?
#
loop_
_entity_poly.entity_id
_entity_poly.type
_entity_poly.pdbx_seq_one_letter_code
_entity_poly.pdbx_strand_id
1 'polypeptide(L)'
;PDIASIAAMHVLRQEGINGGPTAGVNFLTALSVAANNKSKKPVTIVTVLEDSGYHYQDTYYNLTFIDEKFFKIGGVSKLECYKSVIEHGFKDGLCPLYLGRFTCK
;
A
#
# COMPACT_ATOMS: atom_id res chain seq x y z
N PRO A 1 -4.85 0.90 7.58
CA PRO A 1 -3.81 1.25 8.58
C PRO A 1 -2.71 2.08 7.91
N ASP A 2 -2.11 3.03 8.62
CA ASP A 2 -1.09 3.93 8.04
C ASP A 2 0.12 3.16 7.51
N ILE A 3 0.54 2.09 8.19
CA ILE A 3 1.63 1.25 7.69
C ILE A 3 1.30 0.53 6.38
N ALA A 4 0.02 0.28 6.11
CA ALA A 4 -0.41 -0.29 4.84
C ALA A 4 -0.31 0.73 3.70
N SER A 5 -0.66 2.01 3.94
CA SER A 5 -0.50 3.05 2.92
C SER A 5 0.96 3.36 2.62
N ILE A 6 1.83 3.32 3.64
CA ILE A 6 3.28 3.41 3.45
C ILE A 6 3.77 2.20 2.64
N ALA A 7 3.36 0.98 2.99
CA ALA A 7 3.71 -0.21 2.19
C ALA A 7 3.27 -0.08 0.72
N ALA A 8 2.05 0.42 0.46
CA ALA A 8 1.55 0.67 -0.88
C ALA A 8 2.38 1.72 -1.64
N MET A 9 2.81 2.78 -0.97
CA MET A 9 3.74 3.78 -1.50
C MET A 9 5.09 3.16 -1.90
N HIS A 10 5.59 2.16 -1.17
CA HIS A 10 6.80 1.42 -1.55
C HIS A 10 6.57 0.56 -2.80
N VAL A 11 5.45 -0.17 -2.86
CA VAL A 11 5.09 -0.99 -4.03
C VAL A 11 4.93 -0.13 -5.27
N LEU A 12 4.24 1.01 -5.19
CA LEU A 12 4.14 1.96 -6.30
C LEU A 12 5.50 2.43 -6.81
N ARG A 13 6.46 2.69 -5.91
CA ARG A 13 7.81 3.12 -6.29
C ARG A 13 8.57 2.03 -7.05
N GLN A 14 8.34 0.76 -6.72
CA GLN A 14 8.91 -0.38 -7.47
C GLN A 14 8.37 -0.45 -8.90
N GLU A 15 7.12 -0.05 -9.10
CA GLU A 15 6.47 0.08 -10.42
C GLU A 15 6.83 1.40 -11.14
N GLY A 16 7.80 2.17 -10.62
CA GLY A 16 8.25 3.44 -11.21
C GLY A 16 7.38 4.65 -10.88
N ILE A 17 6.41 4.53 -9.96
CA ILE A 17 5.50 5.60 -9.54
C ILE A 17 5.95 6.17 -8.19
N ASN A 18 6.55 7.35 -8.19
CA ASN A 18 7.07 8.00 -6.99
C ASN A 18 6.03 8.94 -6.33
N GLY A 19 4.95 8.37 -5.78
CA GLY A 19 3.91 9.11 -5.04
C GLY A 19 4.09 9.06 -3.52
N GLY A 20 3.48 10.00 -2.78
CA GLY A 20 3.46 9.99 -1.32
C GLY A 20 2.51 8.95 -0.69
N PRO A 21 2.34 8.96 0.64
CA PRO A 21 1.47 8.01 1.35
C PRO A 21 0.02 8.04 0.89
N THR A 22 -0.52 9.21 0.50
CA THR A 22 -1.89 9.30 -0.01
C THR A 22 -2.04 8.59 -1.35
N ALA A 23 -1.02 8.62 -2.21
CA ALA A 23 -1.01 7.79 -3.41
C ALA A 23 -1.10 6.29 -3.05
N GLY A 24 -0.42 5.87 -1.98
CA GLY A 24 -0.56 4.53 -1.41
C GLY A 24 -1.98 4.21 -0.95
N VAL A 25 -2.65 5.12 -0.23
CA VAL A 25 -4.07 4.96 0.17
C VAL A 25 -4.99 4.83 -1.05
N ASN A 26 -4.81 5.70 -2.04
CA ASN A 26 -5.59 5.72 -3.28
C ASN A 26 -5.42 4.42 -4.07
N PHE A 27 -4.19 3.91 -4.15
CA PHE A 27 -3.90 2.63 -4.79
C PHE A 27 -4.55 1.45 -4.04
N LEU A 28 -4.41 1.37 -2.71
CA LEU A 28 -5.08 0.36 -1.90
C LEU A 28 -6.60 0.37 -2.10
N THR A 29 -7.19 1.57 -2.15
CA THR A 29 -8.62 1.74 -2.32
C THR A 29 -9.05 1.29 -3.71
N ALA A 30 -8.29 1.63 -4.75
CA ALA A 30 -8.55 1.17 -6.10
C ALA A 30 -8.51 -0.37 -6.20
N LEU A 31 -7.51 -1.02 -5.60
CA LEU A 31 -7.43 -2.49 -5.53
C LEU A 31 -8.62 -3.08 -4.77
N SER A 32 -9.00 -2.50 -3.63
CA SER A 32 -10.16 -2.96 -2.87
C SER A 32 -11.49 -2.78 -3.62
N VAL A 33 -11.66 -1.68 -4.36
CA VAL A 33 -12.84 -1.47 -5.22
C VAL A 33 -12.87 -2.49 -6.36
N ALA A 34 -11.73 -2.73 -7.02
CA ALA A 34 -11.60 -3.72 -8.08
C ALA A 34 -11.93 -5.14 -7.57
N ALA A 35 -11.36 -5.54 -6.43
CA ALA A 35 -11.58 -6.85 -5.84
C ALA A 35 -13.04 -7.08 -5.38
N ASN A 36 -13.78 -6.02 -5.06
CA ASN A 36 -15.20 -6.10 -4.70
C ASN A 36 -16.15 -5.96 -5.90
N ASN A 37 -15.63 -5.81 -7.12
CA ASN A 37 -16.46 -5.75 -8.31
C ASN A 37 -17.15 -7.11 -8.54
N LYS A 38 -18.47 -7.16 -8.31
CA LYS A 38 -19.29 -8.37 -8.53
C LYS A 38 -19.64 -8.61 -9.99
N SER A 39 -19.35 -7.64 -10.86
CA SER A 39 -19.56 -7.78 -12.30
C SER A 39 -18.51 -8.71 -12.89
N LYS A 40 -18.93 -9.56 -13.83
CA LYS A 40 -17.98 -10.36 -14.65
C LYS A 40 -17.25 -9.52 -15.72
N LYS A 41 -17.54 -8.21 -15.79
CA LYS A 41 -16.92 -7.31 -16.77
C LYS A 41 -15.70 -6.62 -16.17
N PRO A 42 -14.63 -6.41 -16.97
CA PRO A 42 -13.49 -5.58 -16.57
C PRO A 42 -13.96 -4.18 -16.14
N VAL A 43 -13.28 -3.62 -15.14
CA VAL A 43 -13.48 -2.25 -14.68
C VAL A 43 -12.20 -1.46 -14.85
N THR A 44 -12.34 -0.20 -15.25
CA THR A 44 -11.24 0.75 -15.30
C THR A 44 -11.40 1.71 -14.13
N ILE A 45 -10.39 1.79 -13.29
CA ILE A 45 -10.36 2.67 -12.12
C ILE A 45 -9.27 3.72 -12.38
N VAL A 46 -9.65 4.98 -12.26
CA VAL A 46 -8.73 6.12 -12.31
C VAL A 46 -8.65 6.71 -10.91
N THR A 47 -7.44 7.02 -10.46
CA THR A 47 -7.19 7.67 -9.17
C THR A 47 -6.07 8.69 -9.30
N VAL A 48 -5.84 9.48 -8.26
CA VAL A 48 -4.91 10.61 -8.28
C VAL A 48 -3.66 10.35 -7.44
N LEU A 49 -2.56 10.99 -7.83
CA LEU A 49 -1.32 11.10 -7.07
C LEU A 49 -1.21 12.55 -6.60
N GLU A 50 -1.33 12.80 -5.31
CA GLU A 50 -1.44 14.16 -4.77
C GLU A 50 -0.08 14.87 -4.70
N ASP A 51 0.94 14.17 -4.18
CA ASP A 51 2.29 14.69 -4.02
C ASP A 51 3.37 13.64 -4.33
N SER A 52 4.61 14.11 -4.44
CA SER A 52 5.75 13.25 -4.75
C SER A 52 6.28 12.53 -3.51
N GLY A 53 6.62 11.26 -3.68
CA GLY A 53 7.37 10.47 -2.69
C GLY A 53 8.74 11.08 -2.34
N TYR A 54 9.25 12.03 -3.14
CA TYR A 54 10.45 12.79 -2.83
C TYR A 54 10.41 13.45 -1.44
N HIS A 55 9.25 13.96 -1.01
CA HIS A 55 9.12 14.65 0.29
C HIS A 55 9.25 13.73 1.51
N TYR A 56 9.33 12.41 1.29
CA TYR A 56 9.28 11.41 2.35
C TYR A 56 10.53 10.53 2.42
N GLN A 57 11.65 10.94 1.81
CA GLN A 57 12.91 10.16 1.86
C GLN A 57 13.38 9.93 3.30
N ASP A 58 13.33 10.96 4.15
CA ASP A 58 13.78 10.87 5.55
C ASP A 58 12.74 10.28 6.50
N THR A 59 11.52 10.03 6.02
CA THR A 59 10.40 9.52 6.81
C THR A 59 9.93 8.17 6.29
N TYR A 60 8.92 8.15 5.43
CA TYR A 60 8.23 6.92 5.01
C TYR A 60 9.01 6.07 4.02
N TYR A 61 10.17 6.50 3.52
CA TYR A 61 11.14 5.61 2.86
C TYR A 61 12.32 5.23 3.76
N ASN A 62 12.48 5.86 4.93
CA ASN A 62 13.52 5.56 5.89
C ASN A 62 13.07 4.43 6.82
N LEU A 63 13.70 3.26 6.70
CA LEU A 63 13.35 2.08 7.49
C LEU A 63 13.58 2.30 9.00
N THR A 64 14.59 3.07 9.40
CA THR A 64 14.83 3.42 10.81
C THR A 64 13.67 4.25 11.36
N PHE A 65 13.25 5.29 10.62
CA PHE A 65 12.08 6.09 11.01
C PHE A 65 10.82 5.23 11.14
N ILE A 66 10.60 4.31 10.20
CA ILE A 66 9.46 3.41 10.23
C ILE A 66 9.49 2.50 11.47
N ASP A 67 10.64 1.90 11.76
CA ASP A 67 10.77 0.98 12.90
C ASP A 67 10.52 1.71 14.22
N GLU A 68 11.03 2.94 14.37
CA GLU A 68 10.80 3.76 15.55
C GLU A 68 9.35 4.24 15.68
N LYS A 69 8.76 4.80 14.61
CA LYS A 69 7.41 5.37 14.66
C LYS A 69 6.31 4.32 14.72
N PHE A 70 6.52 3.18 14.08
CA PHE A 70 5.54 2.09 14.00
C PHE A 70 5.90 0.88 14.85
N PHE A 71 6.87 1.00 15.77
CA PHE A 71 7.32 -0.07 16.66
C PHE A 71 6.16 -0.85 17.30
N LYS A 72 5.18 -0.12 17.87
CA LYS A 72 4.03 -0.70 18.59
C LYS A 72 3.13 -1.59 17.72
N ILE A 73 3.20 -1.45 16.40
CA ILE A 73 2.40 -2.23 15.45
C ILE A 73 3.25 -3.19 14.60
N GLY A 74 4.54 -3.34 14.93
CA GLY A 74 5.47 -4.28 14.30
C GLY A 74 6.50 -3.66 13.35
N GLY A 75 6.58 -2.32 13.25
CA GLY A 75 7.66 -1.62 12.55
C GLY A 75 7.88 -2.11 11.12
N VAL A 76 9.15 -2.31 10.74
CA VAL A 76 9.53 -2.76 9.38
C VAL A 76 8.96 -4.15 9.05
N SER A 77 8.86 -5.06 10.03
CA SER A 77 8.25 -6.38 9.80
C SER A 77 6.80 -6.25 9.31
N LYS A 78 6.05 -5.31 9.91
CA LYS A 78 4.68 -5.02 9.49
C LYS A 78 4.60 -4.41 8.10
N LEU A 79 5.53 -3.51 7.78
CA LEU A 79 5.66 -2.90 6.46
C LEU A 79 5.85 -3.98 5.38
N GLU A 80 6.81 -4.88 5.57
CA GLU A 80 7.11 -5.94 4.60
C GLU A 80 5.94 -6.92 4.42
N CYS A 81 5.23 -7.26 5.50
CA CYS A 81 4.02 -8.06 5.39
C CYS A 81 2.98 -7.40 4.50
N TYR A 82 2.71 -6.10 4.69
CA TYR A 82 1.76 -5.38 3.85
C TYR A 82 2.25 -5.25 2.40
N LYS A 83 3.55 -5.02 2.14
CA LYS A 83 4.09 -4.99 0.77
C LYS A 83 3.77 -6.29 0.03
N SER A 84 4.05 -7.43 0.65
CA SER A 84 3.74 -8.75 0.08
C SER A 84 2.24 -8.91 -0.21
N VAL A 85 1.37 -8.59 0.76
CA VAL A 85 -0.10 -8.69 0.56
C VAL A 85 -0.61 -7.78 -0.56
N ILE A 86 -0.03 -6.59 -0.71
CA ILE A 86 -0.41 -5.62 -1.74
C ILE A 86 0.04 -6.09 -3.12
N GLU A 87 1.27 -6.59 -3.25
CA GLU A 87 1.77 -7.19 -4.49
C GLU A 87 0.88 -8.37 -4.94
N HIS A 88 0.47 -9.23 -4.00
CA HIS A 88 -0.51 -10.28 -4.27
C HIS A 88 -1.88 -9.72 -4.67
N GLY A 89 -2.39 -8.71 -3.96
CA GLY A 89 -3.65 -8.06 -4.32
C GLY A 89 -3.63 -7.47 -5.73
N PHE A 90 -2.50 -6.87 -6.13
CA PHE A 90 -2.33 -6.28 -7.45
C PHE A 90 -2.24 -7.32 -8.56
N LYS A 91 -1.53 -8.43 -8.34
CA LYS A 91 -1.34 -9.51 -9.33
C LYS A 91 -2.55 -10.45 -9.43
N ASP A 92 -3.11 -10.82 -8.28
CA ASP A 92 -4.08 -11.91 -8.16
C ASP A 92 -5.53 -11.39 -8.07
N GLY A 93 -5.73 -10.07 -8.01
CA GLY A 93 -7.06 -9.44 -7.91
C GLY A 93 -7.73 -9.59 -6.55
N LEU A 94 -6.96 -9.88 -5.50
CA LEU A 94 -7.46 -10.03 -4.13
C LEU A 94 -7.49 -8.68 -3.40
N CYS A 95 -8.41 -8.52 -2.45
CA CYS A 95 -8.51 -7.28 -1.66
C CYS A 95 -7.37 -7.21 -0.62
N PRO A 96 -6.37 -6.31 -0.78
CA PRO A 96 -5.20 -6.29 0.08
C PRO A 96 -5.52 -5.86 1.51
N LEU A 97 -6.52 -4.98 1.70
CA LEU A 97 -6.98 -4.56 3.02
C LEU A 97 -7.66 -5.70 3.78
N TYR A 98 -8.41 -6.55 3.08
CA TYR A 98 -9.04 -7.71 3.70
C TYR A 98 -7.97 -8.73 4.09
N LEU A 99 -7.10 -9.13 3.15
CA LEU A 99 -6.02 -10.09 3.40
C LEU A 99 -5.11 -9.64 4.55
N GLY A 100 -4.63 -8.39 4.49
CA GLY A 100 -3.69 -7.85 5.46
C GLY A 100 -4.25 -7.79 6.88
N ARG A 101 -5.57 -7.69 7.06
CA ARG A 101 -6.21 -7.76 8.38
C ARG A 101 -6.03 -9.13 9.05
N PHE A 102 -5.95 -10.21 8.28
CA PHE A 102 -5.83 -11.56 8.80
C PHE A 102 -4.39 -12.06 8.81
N THR A 103 -3.58 -11.67 7.82
CA THR A 103 -2.20 -12.13 7.66
C THR A 103 -1.19 -11.25 8.39
N CYS A 104 -1.34 -9.93 8.33
CA CYS A 104 -0.44 -8.97 8.96
C CYS A 104 -0.96 -8.57 10.34
N LYS A 105 -1.08 -9.53 11.27
CA LYS A 105 -1.43 -9.26 12.67
C LYS A 105 -0.26 -8.77 13.49
#